data_AF-A0A382AHC6-F1
#
_entry.id   AF-A0A382AHC6-F1
#
_cell.length_a   1.000
_cell.length_b   1.000
_cell.length_c   1.000
_cell.angle_alpha   90.00
_cell.angle_beta   90.00
_cell.angle_gamma   90.00
#
_symmetry.space_group_name_H-M   'P 1'
#
loop_
_entity.id
_entity.type
_entity.pdbx_description
1 polymer ?
#
loop_
_entity_poly.entity_id
_entity_poly.type
_entity_poly.pdbx_seq_one_letter_code
_entity_poly.pdbx_strand_id
1 'polypeptide(L)'
;MKCRPVTFFSRGIQGVGFTLIELLIVVAILGVIAAIGVPMLTGYIQDAKRSSAESGLRSIYLMEQDYKREEGVYYYTSNGNQTIRINTQLFSGNKTLDEAGDYYYYIRPYSSGYRAYAQSRSSSCLMNIDHNNKLTKSSRC
;
A
#
# COMPACT_ATOMS: atom_id res chain seq x y z
N MET A 1 46.97 38.55 -31.54
CA MET A 1 45.87 37.72 -31.00
C MET A 1 44.62 37.97 -31.84
N LYS A 2 44.18 36.98 -32.61
CA LYS A 2 42.99 37.07 -33.48
C LYS A 2 42.06 35.92 -33.08
N CYS A 3 41.04 36.22 -32.28
CA CYS A 3 39.98 35.28 -31.98
C CYS A 3 39.17 35.05 -33.27
N ARG A 4 39.09 33.80 -33.72
CA ARG A 4 38.20 33.39 -34.81
C ARG A 4 36.82 33.07 -34.20
N PRO A 5 35.72 33.41 -34.89
CA PRO A 5 34.38 33.17 -34.35
C PRO A 5 34.09 31.67 -34.32
N VAL A 6 33.49 31.20 -33.23
CA VAL A 6 32.95 29.84 -33.11
C VAL A 6 31.60 29.83 -33.81
N THR A 7 31.54 29.27 -35.02
CA THR A 7 30.28 29.03 -35.72
C THR A 7 29.51 27.92 -35.02
N PHE A 8 28.39 28.29 -34.38
CA PHE A 8 27.44 27.35 -33.80
C PHE A 8 26.70 26.64 -34.93
N PHE A 9 27.08 25.39 -35.21
CA PHE A 9 26.42 24.55 -36.20
C PHE A 9 25.07 24.08 -35.63
N SER A 10 24.02 24.85 -35.90
CA SER A 10 22.64 24.43 -35.67
C SER A 10 22.36 23.22 -36.56
N ARG A 11 22.48 22.01 -35.99
CA ARG A 11 21.95 20.79 -36.59
C ARG A 11 20.42 20.88 -36.51
N GLY A 12 19.80 21.39 -37.57
CA GLY A 12 18.39 21.16 -37.81
C GLY A 12 18.16 19.66 -37.80
N ILE A 13 17.26 19.19 -36.94
CA ILE A 13 16.82 17.80 -36.92
C ILE A 13 16.14 17.60 -38.28
N GLN A 14 16.86 17.07 -39.27
CA GLN A 14 16.26 16.60 -40.51
C GLN A 14 15.20 15.58 -40.08
N GLY A 15 13.92 15.91 -40.30
CA GLY A 15 12.80 15.08 -39.90
C GLY A 15 12.87 13.74 -40.62
N VAL A 16 13.52 12.76 -39.99
CA VAL A 16 13.28 11.35 -40.25
C VAL A 16 11.83 11.10 -39.84
N GLY A 17 10.93 11.18 -40.82
CA GLY A 17 9.52 10.96 -40.62
C GLY A 17 9.27 9.52 -40.20
N PHE A 18 8.65 9.32 -39.04
CA PHE A 18 8.09 8.03 -38.66
C PHE A 18 7.10 7.58 -39.74
N THR A 19 7.20 6.32 -40.16
CA THR A 19 6.24 5.80 -41.13
C THR A 19 4.90 5.51 -40.43
N LEU A 20 3.77 5.77 -41.11
CA LEU A 20 2.44 5.49 -40.55
C LEU A 20 2.26 4.00 -40.22
N ILE A 21 2.88 3.12 -41.00
CA ILE A 21 2.83 1.68 -40.78
C ILE A 21 3.63 1.24 -39.54
N GLU A 22 4.76 1.89 -39.27
CA GLU A 22 5.58 1.63 -38.08
C GLU A 22 4.82 2.00 -36.81
N LEU A 23 4.10 3.12 -36.81
CA LEU A 23 3.23 3.48 -35.70
C LEU A 23 2.03 2.52 -35.56
N LEU A 24 1.44 2.07 -36.68
CA LEU A 24 0.29 1.15 -36.68
C LEU A 24 0.64 -0.20 -36.05
N ILE A 25 1.80 -0.78 -36.40
CA ILE A 25 2.24 -2.05 -35.81
C ILE A 25 2.54 -1.89 -34.32
N VAL A 26 3.15 -0.78 -33.91
CA VAL A 26 3.47 -0.52 -32.50
C VAL A 26 2.20 -0.42 -31.66
N VAL A 27 1.19 0.34 -32.09
CA VAL A 27 -0.06 0.45 -31.32
C VAL A 27 -0.85 -0.87 -31.34
N ALA A 28 -0.74 -1.66 -32.42
CA ALA A 28 -1.34 -3.00 -32.48
C ALA A 28 -0.73 -3.94 -31.42
N ILE A 29 0.60 -3.97 -31.30
CA ILE A 29 1.30 -4.80 -30.30
C ILE A 29 0.99 -4.29 -28.87
N LEU A 30 1.04 -2.97 -28.64
CA LEU A 30 0.69 -2.38 -27.34
C LEU A 30 -0.75 -2.69 -26.92
N GLY A 31 -1.69 -2.74 -27.87
CA GLY A 31 -3.08 -3.14 -27.63
C GLY A 31 -3.21 -4.57 -27.09
N VAL A 32 -2.47 -5.52 -27.68
CA VAL A 32 -2.47 -6.92 -27.22
C VAL A 32 -1.86 -7.04 -25.82
N ILE A 33 -0.74 -6.37 -25.56
CA ILE A 33 -0.08 -6.39 -24.25
C ILE A 33 -0.98 -5.76 -23.18
N ALA A 34 -1.60 -4.62 -23.48
CA ALA A 34 -2.49 -3.93 -22.54
C ALA A 34 -3.71 -4.78 -22.15
N ALA A 35 -4.29 -5.52 -23.10
CA ALA A 35 -5.45 -6.38 -22.85
C ALA A 35 -5.17 -7.46 -21.79
N ILE A 36 -3.96 -8.04 -21.78
CA ILE A 36 -3.56 -9.08 -20.83
C ILE A 36 -2.93 -8.46 -19.56
N GLY A 37 -2.19 -7.37 -19.71
CA GLY A 37 -1.41 -6.75 -18.63
C GLY A 37 -2.28 -6.02 -17.59
N VAL A 38 -3.36 -5.36 -18.00
CA VAL A 38 -4.23 -4.60 -17.09
C VAL A 38 -4.89 -5.49 -16.01
N PRO A 39 -5.57 -6.60 -16.32
CA PRO A 39 -6.20 -7.43 -15.28
C PRO A 39 -5.19 -8.09 -14.36
N MET A 40 -3.98 -8.39 -14.85
CA MET A 40 -2.91 -8.93 -14.02
C MET A 40 -2.47 -7.90 -12.97
N LEU A 41 -2.26 -6.65 -13.38
CA LEU A 41 -1.81 -5.58 -12.48
C LEU A 41 -2.81 -5.28 -11.35
N THR A 42 -4.11 -5.33 -11.61
CA THR A 42 -5.14 -5.06 -10.57
C THR A 42 -5.10 -6.09 -9.44
N GLY A 43 -4.83 -7.36 -9.76
CA GLY A 43 -4.60 -8.42 -8.77
C GLY A 43 -3.38 -8.14 -7.90
N TYR A 44 -2.25 -7.79 -8.51
CA TYR A 44 -1.03 -7.43 -7.76
C TYR A 44 -1.23 -6.24 -6.81
N ILE A 45 -1.98 -5.23 -7.23
CA ILE A 45 -2.28 -4.08 -6.36
C ILE A 45 -3.11 -4.53 -5.15
N GLN A 46 -4.08 -5.43 -5.34
CA GLN A 46 -4.88 -5.95 -4.23
C GLN A 46 -4.01 -6.75 -3.24
N ASP A 47 -3.08 -7.56 -3.73
CA ASP A 47 -2.16 -8.32 -2.89
C ASP A 47 -1.14 -7.43 -2.18
N ALA A 48 -0.65 -6.38 -2.83
CA ALA A 48 0.19 -5.36 -2.19
C ALA A 48 -0.56 -4.65 -1.05
N LYS A 49 -1.84 -4.32 -1.27
CA LYS A 49 -2.71 -3.73 -0.22
C LYS A 49 -2.91 -4.69 0.96
N ARG A 50 -3.13 -5.98 0.70
CA ARG A 50 -3.21 -7.02 1.74
C ARG A 50 -1.92 -7.12 2.54
N SER A 51 -0.78 -7.20 1.85
CA SER A 51 0.55 -7.26 2.46
C SER A 51 0.86 -6.03 3.33
N SER A 52 0.46 -4.84 2.87
CA SER A 52 0.54 -3.61 3.66
C SER A 52 -0.33 -3.71 4.93
N ALA A 53 -1.55 -4.23 4.82
CA ALA A 53 -2.43 -4.41 5.98
C ALA A 53 -1.88 -5.42 7.01
N GLU A 54 -1.28 -6.51 6.54
CA GLU A 54 -0.59 -7.48 7.41
C GLU A 54 0.60 -6.85 8.13
N SER A 55 1.34 -6.00 7.42
CA SER A 55 2.45 -5.24 8.02
C SER A 55 1.95 -4.27 9.08
N GLY A 56 0.85 -3.54 8.82
CA GLY A 56 0.20 -2.67 9.80
C GLY A 56 -0.27 -3.43 11.05
N LEU A 57 -0.84 -4.62 10.89
CA LEU A 57 -1.21 -5.49 12.03
C LEU A 57 0.01 -5.91 12.85
N ARG A 58 1.15 -6.22 12.22
CA ARG A 58 2.40 -6.53 12.94
C ARG A 58 2.95 -5.31 13.68
N SER A 59 2.85 -4.12 13.10
CA SER A 59 3.22 -2.87 13.78
C SER A 59 2.35 -2.62 15.00
N ILE A 60 1.04 -2.85 14.90
CA ILE A 60 0.13 -2.81 16.06
C ILE A 60 0.59 -3.83 17.11
N TYR A 61 0.94 -5.04 16.69
CA TYR A 61 1.40 -6.06 17.62
C TYR A 61 2.61 -5.61 18.45
N LEU A 62 3.62 -5.06 17.79
CA LEU A 62 4.83 -4.56 18.46
C LEU A 62 4.49 -3.46 19.46
N MET A 63 3.70 -2.47 19.05
CA MET A 63 3.33 -1.36 19.94
C MET A 63 2.44 -1.80 21.09
N GLU A 64 1.56 -2.80 20.91
CA GLU A 64 0.79 -3.37 22.02
C GLU A 64 1.68 -4.09 23.04
N GLN A 65 2.77 -4.72 22.61
CA GLN A 65 3.73 -5.32 23.56
C GLN A 65 4.47 -4.24 24.34
N ASP A 66 4.86 -3.16 23.68
CA ASP A 66 5.55 -2.03 24.33
C ASP A 66 4.59 -1.28 25.27
N TYR A 67 3.36 -1.00 24.83
CA TYR A 67 2.32 -0.39 25.66
C TYR A 67 2.02 -1.23 26.92
N LYS A 68 1.94 -2.55 26.78
CA LYS A 68 1.76 -3.44 27.95
C LYS A 68 2.95 -3.43 28.90
N ARG A 69 4.18 -3.25 28.40
CA ARG A 69 5.38 -3.14 29.25
C ARG A 69 5.37 -1.84 30.06
N GLU A 70 4.83 -0.77 29.49
CA GLU A 70 4.76 0.55 30.12
C GLU A 70 3.58 0.69 31.09
N GLU A 71 2.36 0.38 30.63
CA GLU A 71 1.11 0.62 31.36
C GLU A 71 0.58 -0.65 32.07
N GLY A 72 1.17 -1.82 31.81
CA GLY A 72 0.73 -3.10 32.39
C GLY A 72 -0.54 -3.69 31.78
N VAL A 73 -1.23 -2.96 30.89
CA VAL A 73 -2.48 -3.34 30.23
C VAL A 73 -2.35 -3.22 28.71
N TYR A 74 -3.20 -3.92 27.95
CA TYR A 74 -3.29 -3.74 26.50
C TYR A 74 -4.18 -2.55 26.15
N TYR A 75 -3.91 -1.92 25.02
CA TYR A 75 -4.75 -0.86 24.49
C TYR A 75 -5.91 -1.47 23.68
N TYR A 76 -7.08 -0.84 23.78
CA TYR A 76 -8.29 -1.32 23.11
C TYR A 76 -9.04 -0.16 22.47
N THR A 77 -9.77 -0.45 21.39
CA THR A 77 -10.61 0.53 20.71
C THR A 77 -12.06 0.05 20.61
N SER A 78 -12.95 0.95 20.21
CA SER A 78 -14.32 0.59 19.85
C SER A 78 -14.38 -0.10 18.49
N ASN A 79 -15.57 -0.58 18.12
CA ASN A 79 -15.81 -1.16 16.81
C ASN A 79 -15.81 -0.08 15.72
N GLY A 80 -15.45 -0.47 14.49
CA GLY A 80 -15.46 0.41 13.32
C GLY A 80 -14.06 0.89 12.94
N ASN A 81 -13.98 1.99 12.19
CA ASN A 81 -12.72 2.57 11.77
C ASN A 81 -12.08 3.33 12.94
N GLN A 82 -10.99 2.83 13.49
CA GLN A 82 -10.25 3.45 14.59
C GLN A 82 -8.80 3.76 14.21
N THR A 83 -8.45 3.70 12.92
CA THR A 83 -7.07 3.88 12.44
C THR A 83 -6.41 5.16 12.96
N ILE A 84 -7.15 6.29 12.93
CA ILE A 84 -6.66 7.59 13.42
C ILE A 84 -6.38 7.54 14.92
N ARG A 85 -7.26 6.89 15.70
CA ARG A 85 -7.09 6.77 17.15
C ARG A 85 -5.90 5.88 17.51
N ILE A 86 -5.70 4.80 16.76
CA ILE A 86 -4.53 3.94 16.94
C ILE A 86 -3.25 4.71 16.60
N ASN A 87 -3.20 5.44 15.48
CA ASN A 87 -2.06 6.28 15.12
C ASN A 87 -1.74 7.33 16.20
N THR A 88 -2.75 7.99 16.75
CA THR A 88 -2.55 9.06 17.74
C THR A 88 -2.26 8.55 19.14
N GLN A 89 -2.91 7.46 19.58
CA GLN A 89 -2.82 6.97 20.96
C GLN A 89 -1.81 5.83 21.14
N LEU A 90 -1.77 4.86 20.22
CA LEU A 90 -0.86 3.72 20.32
C LEU A 90 0.49 3.99 19.64
N PHE A 91 0.49 4.70 18.49
CA PHE A 91 1.72 5.10 17.79
C PHE A 91 2.21 6.50 18.16
N SER A 92 1.68 7.10 19.24
CA SER A 92 2.09 8.42 19.75
C SER A 92 2.06 9.55 18.71
N GLY A 93 1.12 9.51 17.77
CA GLY A 93 0.98 10.50 16.69
C GLY A 93 1.70 10.15 15.39
N ASN A 94 2.44 9.04 15.34
CA ASN A 94 3.06 8.58 14.12
C ASN A 94 2.02 7.93 13.18
N LYS A 95 2.05 8.31 11.90
CA LYS A 95 1.12 7.81 10.86
C LYS A 95 1.61 6.49 10.28
N THR A 96 1.74 5.48 11.14
CA THR A 96 2.20 4.14 10.75
C THR A 96 1.13 3.37 9.99
N LEU A 97 -0.15 3.60 10.31
CA LEU A 97 -1.27 3.01 9.59
C LEU A 97 -1.87 4.02 8.60
N ASP A 98 -2.20 3.56 7.40
CA ASP A 98 -2.84 4.39 6.39
C ASP A 98 -4.31 4.68 6.78
N GLU A 99 -4.60 5.94 7.07
CA GLU A 99 -5.93 6.43 7.46
C GLU A 99 -6.91 6.51 6.28
N ALA A 100 -6.41 6.68 5.07
CA ALA A 100 -7.21 6.81 3.84
C ALA A 100 -7.26 5.52 3.02
N GLY A 101 -6.41 4.54 3.34
CA GLY A 101 -6.25 3.29 2.62
C GLY A 101 -7.49 2.38 2.59
N ASP A 102 -7.38 1.28 1.84
CA ASP A 102 -8.45 0.30 1.64
C ASP A 102 -8.80 -0.51 2.89
N TYR A 103 -7.95 -0.48 3.92
CA TYR A 103 -8.16 -1.19 5.18
C TYR A 103 -8.30 -0.20 6.33
N TYR A 104 -9.20 -0.49 7.26
CA TYR A 104 -9.25 0.19 8.55
C TYR A 104 -8.96 -0.79 9.68
N TYR A 105 -8.48 -0.24 10.79
CA TYR A 105 -8.00 -1.02 11.92
C TYR A 105 -8.82 -0.72 13.18
N TYR A 106 -8.99 -1.75 14.00
CA TYR A 106 -9.54 -1.65 15.36
C TYR A 106 -9.05 -2.81 16.21
N ILE A 107 -9.00 -2.60 17.52
CA ILE A 107 -8.45 -3.54 18.51
C ILE A 107 -9.54 -3.88 19.50
N ARG A 108 -9.81 -5.16 19.71
CA ARG A 108 -10.81 -5.61 20.70
C ARG A 108 -10.18 -6.46 21.79
N PRO A 109 -10.75 -6.44 23.00
CA PRO A 109 -10.38 -7.39 24.03
C PRO A 109 -10.69 -8.82 23.57
N TYR A 110 -9.81 -9.74 23.96
CA TYR A 110 -9.94 -11.17 23.75
C TYR A 110 -9.57 -11.88 25.06
N SER A 111 -10.05 -13.11 25.25
CA SER A 111 -9.98 -13.81 26.55
C SER A 111 -8.61 -13.84 27.23
N SER A 112 -7.50 -13.76 26.47
CA SER A 112 -6.13 -13.78 27.00
C SER A 112 -5.29 -12.56 26.58
N GLY A 113 -5.93 -11.48 26.12
CA GLY A 113 -5.24 -10.25 25.70
C GLY A 113 -6.09 -9.44 24.73
N TYR A 114 -5.54 -9.17 23.55
CA TYR A 114 -6.25 -8.46 22.49
C TYR A 114 -6.24 -9.24 21.17
N ARG A 115 -7.11 -8.78 20.27
CA ARG A 115 -7.04 -9.10 18.85
C ARG A 115 -7.20 -7.81 18.06
N ALA A 116 -6.21 -7.51 17.23
CA ALA A 116 -6.27 -6.40 16.30
C ALA A 116 -6.81 -6.89 14.97
N TYR A 117 -7.68 -6.11 14.35
CA TYR A 117 -8.38 -6.44 13.12
C TYR A 117 -8.01 -5.43 12.04
N ALA A 118 -7.80 -5.91 10.83
CA ALA A 118 -7.74 -5.13 9.61
C ALA A 118 -8.91 -5.57 8.72
N GLN A 119 -9.83 -4.66 8.45
CA GLN A 119 -11.01 -4.93 7.64
C GLN A 119 -10.99 -4.07 6.39
N SER A 120 -11.22 -4.71 5.24
CA SER A 120 -11.30 -3.99 3.98
C SER A 120 -12.57 -3.12 3.93
N ARG A 121 -12.44 -1.92 3.35
CA ARG A 121 -13.55 -0.98 3.08
C ARG A 121 -14.37 -1.39 1.87
N SER A 122 -13.76 -2.09 0.92
CA SER A 122 -14.34 -2.40 -0.39
C SER A 122 -14.69 -3.89 -0.54
N SER A 123 -14.08 -4.76 0.25
CA SER A 123 -14.29 -6.22 0.19
C SER A 123 -14.65 -6.79 1.56
N SER A 124 -15.18 -8.01 1.60
CA SER A 124 -15.44 -8.72 2.87
C SER A 124 -14.20 -9.42 3.45
N CYS A 125 -13.00 -9.01 3.00
CA CYS A 125 -11.74 -9.48 3.54
C CYS A 125 -11.50 -8.91 4.95
N LEU A 126 -11.31 -9.81 5.90
CA LEU A 126 -10.97 -9.51 7.28
C LEU A 126 -9.72 -10.30 7.65
N MET A 127 -8.74 -9.59 8.20
CA MET A 127 -7.52 -10.16 8.75
C MET A 127 -7.44 -9.77 10.22
N ASN A 128 -6.84 -10.62 11.03
CA ASN A 128 -6.62 -10.31 12.42
C ASN A 128 -5.29 -10.88 12.91
N ILE A 129 -4.73 -10.25 13.92
CA ILE A 129 -3.56 -10.72 14.65
C ILE A 129 -3.90 -10.78 16.13
N ASP A 130 -3.47 -11.83 16.81
CA ASP A 130 -3.63 -11.96 18.25
C ASP A 130 -2.37 -11.55 19.03
N HIS A 131 -2.50 -11.45 20.35
CA HIS A 131 -1.41 -11.21 21.30
C HIS A 131 -0.24 -12.23 21.24
N ASN A 132 -0.37 -13.36 20.53
CA ASN A 132 0.68 -14.35 20.31
C ASN A 132 1.30 -14.24 18.91
N ASN A 133 1.10 -13.12 18.22
CA ASN A 133 1.59 -12.88 16.86
C ASN A 133 1.05 -13.89 15.82
N LYS A 134 -0.12 -14.48 16.07
CA LYS A 134 -0.77 -15.37 15.11
C LYS A 134 -1.68 -14.56 14.19
N LEU A 135 -1.31 -14.50 12.91
CA LEU A 135 -2.10 -13.85 11.88
C LEU A 135 -3.12 -14.83 11.30
N THR A 136 -4.40 -14.45 11.31
CA THR A 136 -5.51 -15.22 10.75
C THR A 136 -6.23 -14.39 9.69
N LYS A 137 -6.45 -14.99 8.52
CA LYS A 137 -7.15 -14.36 7.39
C LYS A 137 -8.50 -15.05 7.19
N SER A 138 -9.53 -14.28 6.86
CA SER A 138 -10.82 -14.80 6.42
C SER A 138 -10.70 -15.44 5.04
N SER A 139 -11.53 -16.43 4.70
CA SER A 139 -11.53 -17.13 3.40
C SER A 139 -11.89 -16.25 2.19
N ARG A 140 -12.34 -15.02 2.45
CA ARG A 140 -12.61 -13.98 1.42
C ARG A 140 -11.45 -13.01 1.23
N CYS A 141 -10.36 -13.27 1.95
CA CYS A 141 -9.00 -12.88 1.63
C CYS A 141 -8.33 -14.13 1.03
#